data_AF-A0A524JIT8-F1
#
_entry.id   AF-A0A524JIT8-F1
#
_cell.length_a   1.000
_cell.length_b   1.000
_cell.length_c   1.000
_cell.angle_alpha   90.00
_cell.angle_beta   90.00
_cell.angle_gamma   90.00
#
_symmetry.space_group_name_H-M   'P 1'
#
loop_
_entity.id
_entity.type
_entity.pdbx_description
1 polymer ?
#
loop_
_entity_poly.entity_id
_entity_poly.type
_entity_poly.pdbx_seq_one_letter_code
_entity_poly.pdbx_strand_id
1 'polypeptide(L)'
;MIFKRPSRIYIALFLLLFGASWSFAQTDEQKSLEAKRERLLKEITEINRLLFAETREKGNVLDQIEALDQKVNVRQELIKVTNQQSNLLSRKINANIRNISTLKNELKALKDDYAAIIQKSYQNKSRESRLMFLLSSEDFFQAFKRLQYMKQYADFRREQGEQIVIKTEELTKLNQDLNNQRKEKDRLIAENQKAKDQ
;
A
#
# COMPACT_ATOMS: atom_id res chain seq x y z
N MET A 1 14.98 42.18 9.74
CA MET A 1 14.03 41.22 10.35
C MET A 1 14.73 39.87 10.45
N ILE A 2 15.19 39.49 11.64
CA ILE A 2 16.10 38.34 11.86
C ILE A 2 15.24 37.07 12.03
N PHE A 3 15.22 36.20 11.02
CA PHE A 3 14.61 34.87 11.13
C PHE A 3 15.48 33.99 12.06
N LYS A 4 15.05 33.82 13.32
CA LYS A 4 15.63 32.85 14.25
C LYS A 4 15.40 31.44 13.71
N ARG A 5 16.48 30.65 13.54
CA ARG A 5 16.41 29.25 13.15
C ARG A 5 15.62 28.44 14.20
N PRO A 6 14.64 27.61 13.82
CA PRO A 6 13.93 26.77 14.79
C PRO A 6 14.93 25.83 15.49
N SER A 7 14.92 25.83 16.82
CA SER A 7 15.77 24.97 17.65
C SER A 7 15.53 23.50 17.29
N ARG A 8 16.60 22.70 17.20
CA ARG A 8 16.57 21.26 16.83
C ARG A 8 15.55 20.45 17.66
N ILE A 9 15.25 20.92 18.87
CA ILE A 9 14.24 20.34 19.77
C ILE A 9 12.82 20.45 19.20
N TYR A 10 12.45 21.57 18.55
CA TYR A 10 11.12 21.73 17.96
C TYR A 10 10.93 20.86 16.71
N ILE A 11 11.99 20.63 15.94
CA ILE A 11 11.98 19.72 14.79
C ILE A 11 11.83 18.28 15.28
N ALA A 12 12.53 17.90 16.35
CA ALA A 12 12.40 16.57 16.96
C ALA A 12 11.02 16.34 17.58
N LEU A 13 10.44 17.36 18.23
CA LEU A 13 9.09 17.30 18.80
C LEU A 13 8.02 17.17 17.71
N PHE A 14 8.17 17.89 16.59
CA PHE A 14 7.27 17.80 15.44
C PHE A 14 7.34 16.44 14.74
N LEU A 15 8.55 15.87 14.59
CA LEU A 15 8.75 14.51 14.07
C LEU A 15 8.16 13.42 14.98
N LEU A 16 8.23 13.61 16.31
CA LEU A 16 7.70 12.65 17.28
C LEU A 16 6.15 12.70 17.36
N LEU A 17 5.54 13.86 17.15
CA LEU A 17 4.07 14.01 17.07
C LEU A 17 3.49 13.50 15.73
N PHE A 18 4.23 13.57 14.62
CA PHE A 18 3.77 13.02 13.34
C PHE A 18 4.09 11.53 13.15
N GLY A 19 5.09 10.99 13.84
CA GLY A 19 5.50 9.58 13.74
C GLY A 19 4.56 8.59 14.44
N ALA A 20 3.73 9.06 15.39
CA ALA A 20 2.87 8.18 16.20
C ALA A 20 1.53 7.79 15.53
N SER A 21 1.19 8.38 14.37
CA SER A 21 -0.16 8.25 13.78
C SER A 21 -0.28 7.20 12.66
N TRP A 22 0.79 6.48 12.31
CA TRP A 22 0.87 5.74 11.03
C TRP A 22 0.80 4.21 11.13
N SER A 23 0.43 3.64 12.28
CA SER A 23 0.56 2.19 12.53
C SER A 23 -0.74 1.48 12.94
N PHE A 24 -1.84 1.71 12.23
CA PHE A 24 -3.07 0.88 12.33
C PHE A 24 -3.74 0.70 10.96
N ALA A 25 -3.04 0.16 9.96
CA ALA A 25 -3.57 0.03 8.60
C ALA A 25 -4.32 -1.28 8.32
N GLN A 26 -4.37 -2.24 9.24
CA GLN A 26 -5.26 -3.40 9.11
C GLN A 26 -6.59 -3.06 9.76
N THR A 27 -7.52 -2.53 8.95
CA THR A 27 -8.88 -2.16 9.35
C THR A 27 -9.53 -3.28 10.17
N ASP A 28 -9.95 -3.00 11.42
CA ASP A 28 -10.63 -3.95 12.32
C ASP A 28 -11.82 -4.68 11.64
N GLU A 29 -12.44 -4.03 10.66
CA GLU A 29 -13.47 -4.59 9.78
C GLU A 29 -13.01 -5.86 9.03
N GLN A 30 -11.77 -5.90 8.52
CA GLN A 30 -11.29 -7.08 7.78
C GLN A 30 -11.13 -8.28 8.71
N LYS A 31 -10.49 -8.05 9.88
CA LYS A 31 -10.28 -9.11 10.89
C LYS A 31 -11.61 -9.62 11.44
N SER A 32 -12.57 -8.74 11.69
CA SER A 32 -13.87 -9.13 12.21
C SER A 32 -14.67 -9.96 11.19
N LEU A 33 -14.64 -9.58 9.91
CA LEU A 33 -15.27 -10.36 8.84
C LEU A 33 -14.60 -11.72 8.67
N GLU A 34 -13.27 -11.79 8.76
CA GLU A 34 -12.52 -13.04 8.64
C GLU A 34 -12.78 -14.00 9.80
N ALA A 35 -12.75 -13.50 11.04
CA ALA A 35 -13.12 -14.27 12.22
C ALA A 35 -14.58 -14.76 12.16
N LYS A 36 -15.50 -13.93 11.67
CA LYS A 36 -16.90 -14.32 11.49
C LYS A 36 -17.06 -15.40 10.43
N ARG A 37 -16.35 -15.28 9.30
CA ARG A 37 -16.33 -16.29 8.25
C ARG A 37 -15.82 -17.63 8.77
N GLU A 38 -14.70 -17.65 9.50
CA GLU A 38 -14.16 -18.88 10.08
C GLU A 38 -15.12 -19.54 11.06
N ARG A 39 -15.81 -18.75 11.89
CA ARG A 39 -16.82 -19.25 12.82
C ARG A 39 -17.96 -19.95 12.08
N LEU A 40 -18.51 -19.32 11.04
CA LEU A 40 -19.62 -19.87 10.25
C LEU A 40 -19.20 -21.16 9.53
N LEU A 41 -17.96 -21.25 9.04
CA LEU A 41 -17.43 -22.48 8.44
C LEU A 41 -17.33 -23.64 9.45
N LYS A 42 -16.88 -23.36 10.67
CA LYS A 42 -16.85 -24.35 11.76
C LYS A 42 -18.25 -24.82 12.12
N GLU A 43 -19.20 -23.89 12.21
CA GLU A 43 -20.61 -24.19 12.51
C GLU A 43 -21.25 -25.07 11.43
N ILE A 44 -21.05 -24.78 10.15
CA ILE A 44 -21.50 -25.64 9.04
C ILE A 44 -20.88 -27.05 9.13
N THR A 45 -19.61 -27.13 9.53
CA THR A 45 -18.90 -28.42 9.66
C THR A 45 -19.49 -29.26 10.79
N GLU A 46 -19.82 -28.64 11.93
CA GLU A 46 -20.47 -29.32 13.04
C GLU A 46 -21.90 -29.76 12.69
N ILE A 47 -22.70 -28.89 12.05
CA ILE A 47 -24.05 -29.25 11.60
C ILE A 47 -23.99 -30.44 10.62
N ASN A 48 -23.04 -30.45 9.68
CA ASN A 48 -22.85 -31.59 8.79
C ASN A 48 -22.48 -32.89 9.52
N ARG A 49 -21.67 -32.79 10.58
CA ARG A 49 -21.30 -33.95 11.40
C ARG A 49 -22.52 -34.53 12.12
N LEU A 50 -23.33 -33.66 12.72
CA LEU A 50 -24.57 -34.05 13.42
C LEU A 50 -25.59 -34.67 12.47
N LEU A 51 -25.87 -34.02 11.32
CA LEU A 51 -26.76 -34.55 10.29
C LEU A 51 -26.34 -35.95 9.81
N PHE A 52 -25.04 -36.18 9.63
CA PHE A 52 -24.52 -37.46 9.18
C PHE A 52 -24.64 -38.57 10.25
N ALA A 53 -24.41 -38.24 11.52
CA ALA A 53 -24.63 -39.16 12.63
C ALA A 53 -26.11 -39.54 12.73
N GLU A 54 -27.01 -38.56 12.66
CA GLU A 54 -28.45 -38.74 12.78
C GLU A 54 -29.04 -39.56 11.63
N THR A 55 -28.52 -39.38 10.41
CA THR A 55 -28.89 -40.18 9.24
C THR A 55 -28.51 -41.66 9.42
N ARG A 56 -27.35 -41.96 10.04
CA ARG A 56 -26.90 -43.34 10.30
C ARG A 56 -27.74 -44.03 11.36
N GLU A 57 -28.17 -43.29 12.37
CA GLU A 57 -28.94 -43.82 13.50
C GLU A 57 -30.46 -43.89 13.23
N LYS A 58 -30.90 -43.52 12.02
CA LYS A 58 -32.33 -43.38 11.65
C LYS A 58 -33.08 -42.43 12.58
N GLY A 59 -32.45 -41.29 12.91
CA GLY A 59 -33.05 -40.24 13.73
C GLY A 59 -34.33 -39.65 13.13
N ASN A 60 -34.98 -38.79 13.91
CA ASN A 60 -36.29 -38.22 13.56
C ASN A 60 -36.19 -37.33 12.30
N VAL A 61 -37.13 -37.49 11.38
CA VAL A 61 -37.21 -36.68 10.15
C VAL A 61 -37.40 -35.20 10.47
N LEU A 62 -38.12 -34.87 11.54
CA LEU A 62 -38.32 -33.48 11.95
C LEU A 62 -36.99 -32.82 12.37
N ASP A 63 -36.19 -33.53 13.17
CA ASP A 63 -34.89 -33.04 13.67
C ASP A 63 -33.90 -32.85 12.51
N GLN A 64 -33.93 -33.75 11.51
CA GLN A 64 -33.16 -33.59 10.27
C GLN A 64 -33.58 -32.37 9.46
N ILE A 65 -34.89 -32.07 9.39
CA ILE A 65 -35.39 -30.87 8.70
C ILE A 65 -34.93 -29.61 9.43
N GLU A 66 -35.02 -29.57 10.76
CA GLU A 66 -34.55 -28.43 11.56
C GLU A 66 -33.04 -28.19 11.38
N ALA A 67 -32.23 -29.25 11.42
CA ALA A 67 -30.79 -29.14 11.21
C ALA A 67 -30.44 -28.68 9.77
N LEU A 68 -31.23 -29.09 8.76
CA LEU A 68 -31.08 -28.60 7.39
C LEU A 68 -31.45 -27.11 7.26
N ASP A 69 -32.54 -26.67 7.91
CA ASP A 69 -32.92 -25.25 7.91
C ASP A 69 -31.84 -24.38 8.59
N GLN A 70 -31.33 -24.82 9.73
CA GLN A 70 -30.19 -24.16 10.40
C GLN A 70 -28.97 -24.09 9.47
N LYS A 71 -28.65 -25.18 8.76
CA LYS A 71 -27.54 -25.18 7.78
C LYS A 71 -27.75 -24.17 6.67
N VAL A 72 -28.97 -24.04 6.15
CA VAL A 72 -29.30 -23.03 5.11
C VAL A 72 -29.10 -21.63 5.66
N ASN A 73 -29.59 -21.34 6.87
CA ASN A 73 -29.45 -20.04 7.52
C ASN A 73 -27.97 -19.65 7.74
N VAL A 74 -27.15 -20.57 8.27
CA VAL A 74 -25.71 -20.34 8.47
C VAL A 74 -24.98 -20.13 7.14
N ARG A 75 -25.36 -20.88 6.09
CA ARG A 75 -24.82 -20.68 4.72
C ARG A 75 -25.18 -19.32 4.14
N GLN A 76 -26.42 -18.86 4.30
CA GLN A 76 -26.83 -17.53 3.83
C GLN A 76 -26.01 -16.43 4.52
N GLU A 77 -25.76 -16.56 5.82
CA GLU A 77 -24.91 -15.61 6.55
C GLU A 77 -23.44 -15.69 6.09
N LEU A 78 -22.91 -16.89 5.79
CA LEU A 78 -21.59 -17.07 5.22
C LEU A 78 -21.46 -16.35 3.86
N ILE A 79 -22.45 -16.50 2.99
CA ILE A 79 -22.52 -15.82 1.69
C ILE A 79 -22.49 -14.30 1.88
N LYS A 80 -23.28 -13.78 2.83
CA LYS A 80 -23.34 -12.35 3.15
C LYS A 80 -21.99 -11.82 3.64
N VAL A 81 -21.36 -12.49 4.60
CA VAL A 81 -20.04 -12.09 5.13
C VAL A 81 -18.97 -12.14 4.04
N THR A 82 -18.98 -13.19 3.21
CA THR A 82 -18.02 -13.33 2.10
C THR A 82 -18.20 -12.22 1.05
N ASN A 83 -19.45 -11.82 0.76
CA ASN A 83 -19.73 -10.67 -0.12
C ASN A 83 -19.23 -9.36 0.49
N GLN A 84 -19.41 -9.15 1.80
CA GLN A 84 -18.88 -7.98 2.50
C GLN A 84 -17.34 -7.92 2.41
N GLN A 85 -16.65 -9.06 2.57
CA GLN A 85 -15.20 -9.14 2.40
C GLN A 85 -14.77 -8.79 0.97
N SER A 86 -15.42 -9.37 -0.04
CA SER A 86 -15.14 -9.07 -1.46
C SER A 86 -15.36 -7.59 -1.80
N ASN A 87 -16.41 -6.97 -1.25
CA ASN A 87 -16.68 -5.55 -1.41
C ASN A 87 -15.63 -4.66 -0.72
N LEU A 88 -15.25 -4.99 0.52
CA LEU A 88 -14.17 -4.30 1.24
C LEU A 88 -12.86 -4.36 0.45
N LEU A 89 -12.50 -5.55 -0.04
CA LEU A 89 -11.30 -5.77 -0.84
C LEU A 89 -11.35 -5.02 -2.17
N SER A 90 -12.52 -4.93 -2.81
CA SER A 90 -12.72 -4.10 -4.00
C SER A 90 -12.46 -2.62 -3.73
N ARG A 91 -12.92 -2.08 -2.60
CA ARG A 91 -12.64 -0.70 -2.19
C ARG A 91 -11.13 -0.47 -1.99
N LYS A 92 -10.45 -1.40 -1.30
CA LYS A 92 -8.99 -1.34 -1.09
C LYS A 92 -8.21 -1.39 -2.40
N ILE A 93 -8.57 -2.30 -3.31
CA ILE A 93 -8.01 -2.41 -4.66
C ILE A 93 -8.15 -1.09 -5.42
N ASN A 94 -9.33 -0.47 -5.41
CA ASN A 94 -9.57 0.80 -6.10
C ASN A 94 -8.77 1.97 -5.48
N ALA A 95 -8.58 1.98 -4.16
CA ALA A 95 -7.68 2.94 -3.51
C ALA A 95 -6.22 2.72 -3.93
N ASN A 96 -5.75 1.47 -3.91
CA ASN A 96 -4.40 1.10 -4.33
C ASN A 96 -4.12 1.45 -5.81
N ILE A 97 -5.07 1.21 -6.71
CA ILE A 97 -4.94 1.59 -8.13
C ILE A 97 -4.76 3.11 -8.29
N ARG A 98 -5.53 3.92 -7.56
CA ARG A 98 -5.39 5.38 -7.57
C ARG A 98 -4.02 5.82 -7.06
N ASN A 99 -3.57 5.26 -5.93
CA ASN A 99 -2.25 5.55 -5.35
C ASN A 99 -1.11 5.18 -6.31
N ILE A 100 -1.20 4.00 -6.93
CA ILE A 100 -0.25 3.54 -7.95
C ILE A 100 -0.21 4.51 -9.15
N SER A 101 -1.37 4.99 -9.60
CA SER A 101 -1.44 5.96 -10.69
C SER A 101 -0.76 7.28 -10.32
N THR A 102 -1.02 7.81 -9.13
CA THR A 102 -0.40 9.03 -8.63
C THR A 102 1.12 8.87 -8.52
N LEU A 103 1.60 7.81 -7.86
CA LEU A 103 3.02 7.54 -7.71
C LEU A 103 3.74 7.33 -9.05
N LYS A 104 3.09 6.69 -10.03
CA LYS A 104 3.64 6.57 -11.39
C LYS A 104 3.84 7.94 -12.05
N ASN A 105 2.87 8.84 -11.91
CA ASN A 105 2.96 10.19 -12.48
C ASN A 105 4.05 11.01 -11.79
N GLU A 106 4.13 10.97 -10.45
CA GLU A 106 5.18 11.63 -9.68
C GLU A 106 6.57 11.10 -10.04
N LEU A 107 6.71 9.77 -10.12
CA LEU A 107 7.98 9.13 -10.49
C LEU A 107 8.40 9.49 -11.92
N LYS A 108 7.43 9.61 -12.84
CA LYS A 108 7.69 10.06 -14.21
C LYS A 108 8.21 11.50 -14.21
N ALA A 109 7.50 12.42 -13.56
CA ALA A 109 7.92 13.82 -13.47
C ALA A 109 9.33 13.95 -12.86
N LEU A 110 9.60 13.23 -11.77
CA LEU A 110 10.91 13.24 -11.12
C LEU A 110 12.03 12.70 -12.03
N LYS A 111 11.75 11.64 -12.80
CA LYS A 111 12.70 11.09 -13.78
C LYS A 111 12.94 12.05 -14.95
N ASP A 112 11.90 12.72 -15.44
CA ASP A 112 12.00 13.69 -16.52
C ASP A 112 12.84 14.91 -16.09
N ASP A 113 12.60 15.42 -14.88
CA ASP A 113 13.38 16.52 -14.28
C ASP A 113 14.85 16.13 -14.09
N TYR A 114 15.09 14.93 -13.56
CA TYR A 114 16.44 14.40 -13.40
C TYR A 114 17.15 14.24 -14.75
N ALA A 115 16.47 13.71 -15.77
CA ALA A 115 17.01 13.56 -17.11
C ALA A 115 17.37 14.92 -17.74
N ALA A 116 16.52 15.93 -17.58
CA ALA A 116 16.80 17.29 -18.04
C ALA A 116 18.05 17.89 -17.36
N ILE A 117 18.22 17.64 -16.06
CA ILE A 117 19.42 18.02 -15.31
C ILE A 117 20.67 17.34 -15.87
N ILE A 118 20.61 16.03 -16.14
CA ILE A 118 21.74 15.28 -16.70
C ILE A 118 22.08 15.78 -18.11
N GLN A 119 21.08 15.99 -18.96
CA GLN A 119 21.27 16.50 -20.31
C GLN A 119 21.93 17.89 -20.31
N LYS A 120 21.42 18.84 -19.51
CA LYS A 120 22.02 20.17 -19.35
C LYS A 120 23.44 20.09 -18.81
N SER A 121 23.69 19.22 -17.83
CA SER A 121 25.03 19.01 -17.29
C SER A 121 26.00 18.46 -18.34
N TYR A 122 25.52 17.63 -19.27
CA TYR A 122 26.33 17.09 -20.36
C TYR A 122 26.63 18.17 -21.43
N GLN A 123 25.61 18.91 -21.88
CA GLN A 123 25.77 19.99 -22.87
C GLN A 123 26.75 21.07 -22.40
N ASN A 124 26.68 21.43 -21.11
CA ASN A 124 27.54 22.46 -20.52
C ASN A 124 28.95 21.95 -20.17
N LYS A 125 29.17 20.62 -20.11
CA LYS A 125 30.47 20.02 -19.80
C LYS A 125 31.56 20.40 -20.79
N SER A 126 31.20 20.69 -22.05
CA SER A 126 32.16 21.08 -23.09
C SER A 126 32.48 22.59 -23.14
N ARG A 127 31.61 23.46 -22.57
CA ARG A 127 31.75 24.92 -22.66
C ARG A 127 32.55 25.53 -21.51
N GLU A 128 32.46 24.99 -20.30
CA GLU A 128 33.30 25.40 -19.17
C GLU A 128 33.64 24.18 -18.31
N SER A 129 34.92 23.82 -18.23
CA SER A 129 35.38 22.86 -17.22
C SER A 129 34.99 23.38 -15.84
N ARG A 130 34.52 22.51 -14.93
CA ARG A 130 34.22 22.87 -13.53
C ARG A 130 35.37 23.64 -12.87
N LEU A 131 36.60 23.28 -13.23
CA LEU A 131 37.80 23.96 -12.77
C LEU A 131 37.89 25.38 -13.36
N MET A 132 37.64 25.53 -14.65
CA MET A 132 37.63 26.84 -15.32
C MET A 132 36.51 27.76 -14.82
N PHE A 133 35.34 27.22 -14.48
CA PHE A 133 34.25 27.98 -13.82
C PHE A 133 34.66 28.52 -12.45
N LEU A 134 35.46 27.78 -11.67
CA LEU A 134 35.97 28.25 -10.39
C LEU A 134 37.14 29.24 -10.57
N LEU A 135 38.06 28.95 -11.50
CA LEU A 135 39.26 29.76 -11.75
C LEU A 135 38.98 31.07 -12.49
N SER A 136 37.84 31.20 -13.18
CA SER A 136 37.37 32.44 -13.81
C SER A 136 36.66 33.38 -12.83
N SER A 137 36.86 33.21 -11.52
CA SER A 137 36.29 34.10 -10.52
C SER A 137 37.17 35.35 -10.36
N GLU A 138 36.54 36.50 -10.19
CA GLU A 138 37.17 37.80 -9.96
C GLU A 138 37.92 37.84 -8.61
N ASP A 139 37.39 37.14 -7.60
CA ASP A 139 38.00 37.05 -6.27
C ASP A 139 37.70 35.71 -5.56
N PHE A 140 38.36 35.49 -4.42
CA PHE A 140 38.21 34.29 -3.60
C PHE A 140 36.79 34.11 -3.05
N PHE A 141 36.10 35.20 -2.68
CA PHE A 141 34.75 35.13 -2.13
C PHE A 141 33.74 34.67 -3.18
N GLN A 142 33.87 35.13 -4.43
CA GLN A 142 33.08 34.69 -5.56
C GLN A 142 33.35 33.20 -5.87
N ALA A 143 34.63 32.78 -5.88
CA ALA A 143 35.01 31.38 -6.05
C ALA A 143 34.40 30.48 -4.96
N PHE A 144 34.42 30.92 -3.70
CA PHE A 144 33.81 30.22 -2.57
C PHE A 144 32.29 30.05 -2.76
N LYS A 145 31.57 31.12 -3.15
CA LYS A 145 30.12 31.03 -3.45
C LYS A 145 29.83 30.06 -4.59
N ARG A 146 30.59 30.13 -5.69
CA ARG A 146 30.47 29.20 -6.84
C ARG A 146 30.66 27.75 -6.40
N LEU A 147 31.68 27.48 -5.58
CA LEU A 147 31.93 26.15 -5.00
C LEU A 147 30.76 25.67 -4.13
N GLN A 148 30.20 26.55 -3.30
CA GLN A 148 29.05 26.24 -2.45
C GLN A 148 27.81 25.90 -3.29
N TYR A 149 27.53 26.65 -4.37
CA TYR A 149 26.42 26.34 -5.28
C TYR A 149 26.62 25.01 -6.01
N MET A 150 27.84 24.71 -6.44
CA MET A 150 28.14 23.41 -7.05
C MET A 150 27.88 22.25 -6.09
N LYS A 151 28.22 22.43 -4.81
CA LYS A 151 27.91 21.44 -3.76
C LYS A 151 26.40 21.27 -3.59
N GLN A 152 25.65 22.36 -3.42
CA GLN A 152 24.18 22.31 -3.30
C GLN A 152 23.53 21.61 -4.49
N TYR A 153 24.00 21.90 -5.70
CA TYR A 153 23.50 21.26 -6.92
C TYR A 153 23.83 19.76 -6.97
N ALA A 154 25.03 19.35 -6.54
CA ALA A 154 25.39 17.95 -6.44
C ALA A 154 24.54 17.21 -5.39
N ASP A 155 24.28 17.86 -4.26
CA ASP A 155 23.45 17.32 -3.18
C ASP A 155 21.99 17.15 -3.62
N PHE A 156 21.41 18.17 -4.28
CA PHE A 156 20.07 18.09 -4.84
C PHE A 156 19.92 16.96 -5.86
N ARG A 157 20.89 16.77 -6.76
CA ARG A 157 20.87 15.64 -7.71
C ARG A 157 20.94 14.29 -7.03
N ARG A 158 21.71 14.17 -5.95
CA ARG A 158 21.78 12.94 -5.17
C ARG A 158 20.43 12.63 -4.55
N GLU A 159 19.83 13.63 -3.90
CA GLU A 159 18.51 13.52 -3.28
C GLU A 159 17.43 13.13 -4.29
N GLN A 160 17.42 13.73 -5.49
CA GLN A 160 16.51 13.33 -6.56
C GLN A 160 16.69 11.86 -6.96
N GLY A 161 17.93 11.39 -7.08
CA GLY A 161 18.24 9.98 -7.37
C GLY A 161 17.73 9.04 -6.27
N GLU A 162 17.94 9.40 -5.01
CA GLU A 162 17.44 8.64 -3.85
C GLU A 162 15.91 8.60 -3.83
N GLN A 163 15.24 9.73 -4.07
CA GLN A 163 13.78 9.79 -4.17
C GLN A 163 13.22 8.92 -5.31
N ILE A 164 13.90 8.86 -6.47
CA ILE A 164 13.53 7.96 -7.57
C ILE A 164 13.58 6.49 -7.11
N VAL A 165 14.63 6.09 -6.40
CA VAL A 165 14.78 4.71 -5.89
C VAL A 165 13.66 4.39 -4.91
N ILE A 166 13.47 5.23 -3.88
CA ILE A 166 12.45 5.03 -2.84
C ILE A 166 11.05 4.91 -3.45
N LYS A 167 10.66 5.84 -4.33
CA LYS A 167 9.35 5.81 -5.00
C LYS A 167 9.20 4.60 -5.93
N THR A 168 10.29 4.13 -6.54
CA THR A 168 10.25 2.91 -7.38
C THR A 168 10.04 1.66 -6.53
N GLU A 169 10.68 1.57 -5.37
CA GLU A 169 10.49 0.46 -4.43
C GLU A 169 9.07 0.46 -3.84
N GLU A 170 8.57 1.62 -3.41
CA GLU A 170 7.19 1.79 -2.93
C GLU A 170 6.18 1.36 -3.99
N LEU A 171 6.36 1.82 -5.23
CA LEU A 171 5.51 1.43 -6.35
C LEU A 171 5.55 -0.08 -6.61
N THR A 172 6.73 -0.69 -6.51
CA THR A 172 6.89 -2.15 -6.68
C THR A 172 6.13 -2.91 -5.61
N LYS A 173 6.26 -2.50 -4.35
CA LYS A 173 5.55 -3.09 -3.21
C LYS A 173 4.02 -2.96 -3.36
N LEU A 174 3.53 -1.79 -3.77
CA LEU A 174 2.11 -1.58 -4.01
C LEU A 174 1.56 -2.44 -5.14
N ASN A 175 2.32 -2.65 -6.22
CA ASN A 175 1.90 -3.55 -7.31
C ASN A 175 1.85 -5.02 -6.86
N GLN A 176 2.80 -5.46 -6.01
CA GLN A 176 2.78 -6.80 -5.43
C GLN A 176 1.55 -7.00 -4.52
N ASP A 177 1.29 -6.03 -3.63
CA ASP A 177 0.11 -6.06 -2.75
C ASP A 177 -1.19 -6.09 -3.56
N LEU A 178 -1.31 -5.24 -4.59
CA LEU A 178 -2.47 -5.23 -5.50
C LEU A 178 -2.70 -6.60 -6.16
N ASN A 179 -1.63 -7.28 -6.58
CA ASN A 179 -1.74 -8.62 -7.18
C ASN A 179 -2.26 -9.65 -6.17
N ASN A 180 -1.74 -9.61 -4.94
CA ASN A 180 -2.19 -10.50 -3.87
C ASN A 180 -3.66 -10.24 -3.49
N GLN A 181 -4.06 -8.97 -3.39
CA GLN A 181 -5.44 -8.58 -3.14
C GLN A 181 -6.41 -9.05 -4.23
N ARG A 182 -6.00 -9.02 -5.51
CA ARG A 182 -6.81 -9.55 -6.61
C ARG A 182 -7.00 -11.06 -6.50
N LYS A 183 -5.92 -11.81 -6.26
CA LYS A 183 -5.98 -13.27 -6.07
C LYS A 183 -6.91 -13.65 -4.91
N GLU A 184 -6.81 -12.95 -3.79
CA GLU A 184 -7.68 -13.21 -2.65
C GLU A 184 -9.15 -12.88 -2.96
N LYS A 185 -9.41 -11.80 -3.68
CA LYS A 185 -10.77 -11.46 -4.13
C LYS A 185 -11.36 -12.55 -5.02
N ASP A 186 -10.58 -13.04 -6.00
CA ASP A 186 -11.04 -14.08 -6.92
C ASP A 186 -11.32 -15.39 -6.18
N ARG A 187 -10.49 -15.73 -5.18
CA ARG A 187 -10.73 -16.86 -4.29
C ARG A 187 -12.05 -16.71 -3.52
N LEU A 188 -12.29 -15.56 -2.89
CA LEU A 188 -13.52 -15.31 -2.13
C LEU A 188 -14.76 -15.38 -3.03
N ILE A 189 -14.68 -14.90 -4.27
CA ILE A 189 -15.77 -15.01 -5.25
C ILE A 189 -16.05 -16.47 -5.59
N ALA A 190 -15.01 -17.26 -5.85
CA ALA A 190 -15.16 -18.69 -6.14
C ALA A 190 -15.75 -19.47 -4.96
N GLU A 191 -15.33 -19.16 -3.73
CA GLU A 191 -15.89 -19.75 -2.51
C GLU A 191 -17.37 -19.35 -2.30
N ASN A 192 -17.72 -18.08 -2.58
CA ASN A 192 -19.10 -17.61 -2.52
C ASN A 192 -20.00 -18.33 -3.53
N GLN A 193 -19.50 -18.54 -4.75
CA GLN A 193 -20.24 -19.25 -5.80
C GLN A 193 -20.50 -20.71 -5.39
N LYS A 194 -19.47 -21.40 -4.88
CA LYS A 194 -19.62 -22.77 -4.35
C LYS A 194 -20.63 -22.85 -3.20
N ALA A 195 -20.68 -21.83 -2.33
CA ALA A 195 -21.63 -21.79 -1.23
C ALA A 195 -23.08 -21.56 -1.69
N LYS A 196 -23.30 -20.93 -2.85
CA LYS A 196 -24.63 -20.72 -3.46
C LYS A 196 -25.13 -21.96 -4.20
N ASP A 197 -24.23 -22.71 -4.82
CA ASP A 197 -24.58 -23.86 -5.67
C ASP A 197 -24.81 -25.16 -4.86
N GLN A 198 -24.57 -25.14 -3.53
CA GLN A 198 -24.73 -26.26 -2.59
C GLN A 198 -25.95 -26.14 -1.69
#